data_AF-A0A0K2VAF4-F1
#
_entry.id   AF-A0A0K2VAF4-F1
#
_cell.length_a   1.000
_cell.length_b   1.000
_cell.length_c   1.000
_cell.angle_alpha   90.00
_cell.angle_beta   90.00
_cell.angle_gamma   90.00
#
_symmetry.space_group_name_H-M   'P 1'
#
loop_
_entity.id
_entity.type
_entity.pdbx_description
1 polymer ?
#
loop_
_entity_poly.entity_id
_entity_poly.type
_entity_poly.pdbx_seq_one_letter_code
_entity_poly.pdbx_strand_id
1 'polypeptide(L)'
;YISGLEVSNSLMQKTELSVSTKLDHQILHHINNIPRLIEKAKTKILNDKGSEKFLLNKFGSSVIIGSWNEILADWLIFNRTLDNFGGQGTLFDYGFIFFYGLGFGLPILDAAPSVDYPCGPGDFNKVIRHYGFHKGISSMIESPEQRITLSGRICELNIVLKTRLNCILSEDESFLEAAEVGFALDELIEAMEIRLEYGLKNIY
;
A
#
# COMPACT_ATOMS: atom_id res chain seq x y z
N TYR A 1 2.84 -24.64 57.53
CA TYR A 1 2.13 -23.49 56.92
C TYR A 1 3.03 -22.54 56.13
N ILE A 2 4.37 -22.63 56.21
CA ILE A 2 5.29 -21.76 55.45
C ILE A 2 5.54 -22.27 54.00
N SER A 3 5.33 -23.56 53.72
CA SER A 3 5.59 -24.18 52.41
C SER A 3 4.54 -23.93 51.31
N GLY A 4 3.35 -23.41 51.65
CA GLY A 4 2.28 -23.15 50.67
C GLY A 4 2.41 -21.81 49.93
N LEU A 5 3.00 -20.80 50.59
CA LEU A 5 3.15 -19.45 50.04
C LEU A 5 4.29 -19.34 49.01
N GLU A 6 5.41 -20.06 49.20
CA GLU A 6 6.53 -20.06 48.25
C GLU A 6 6.18 -20.77 46.93
N VAL A 7 5.40 -21.86 46.98
CA VAL A 7 4.96 -22.59 45.79
C VAL A 7 3.99 -21.75 44.96
N SER A 8 3.08 -21.01 45.62
CA SER A 8 2.19 -20.03 44.99
C SER A 8 2.96 -18.94 44.26
N ASN A 9 3.93 -18.29 44.91
CA ASN A 9 4.73 -17.22 44.31
C ASN A 9 5.55 -17.69 43.11
N SER A 10 6.15 -18.88 43.17
CA SER A 10 6.94 -19.41 42.05
C SER A 10 6.09 -19.77 40.82
N LEU A 11 4.85 -20.24 41.01
CA LEU A 11 3.90 -20.54 39.94
C LEU A 11 3.34 -19.28 39.28
N MET A 12 3.05 -18.24 40.06
CA MET A 12 2.60 -16.95 39.51
C MET A 12 3.72 -16.28 38.70
N GLN A 13 4.95 -16.24 39.23
CA GLN A 13 6.11 -15.66 38.55
C GLN A 13 6.45 -16.39 37.23
N LYS A 14 6.30 -17.72 37.21
CA LYS A 14 6.51 -18.54 35.99
C LYS A 14 5.42 -18.31 34.93
N THR A 15 4.17 -18.12 35.37
CA THR A 15 3.05 -17.81 34.47
C THR A 15 3.17 -16.41 33.88
N GLU A 16 3.57 -15.44 34.70
CA GLU A 16 3.74 -14.05 34.26
C GLU A 16 4.83 -13.89 33.20
N LEU A 17 5.99 -14.52 33.42
CA LEU A 17 7.10 -14.54 32.47
C LEU A 17 6.68 -15.18 31.14
N SER A 18 5.77 -16.17 31.19
CA SER A 18 5.25 -16.86 30.01
C SER A 18 4.31 -15.97 29.18
N VAL A 19 3.45 -15.16 29.83
CA VAL A 19 2.50 -14.27 29.13
C VAL A 19 3.22 -13.10 28.46
N SER A 20 4.13 -12.41 29.16
CA SER A 20 4.89 -11.30 28.58
C SER A 20 5.76 -11.75 27.40
N THR A 21 6.39 -12.93 27.51
CA THR A 21 7.19 -13.50 26.41
C THR A 21 6.33 -13.83 25.19
N LYS A 22 5.10 -14.32 25.38
CA LYS A 22 4.16 -14.59 24.28
C LYS A 22 3.76 -13.30 23.56
N LEU A 23 3.42 -12.25 24.29
CA LEU A 23 3.07 -10.95 23.73
C LEU A 23 4.25 -10.33 22.96
N ASP A 24 5.45 -10.40 23.53
CA ASP A 24 6.67 -9.90 22.87
C ASP A 24 6.97 -10.66 21.56
N HIS A 25 6.75 -11.98 21.56
CA HIS A 25 6.85 -12.79 20.35
C HIS A 25 5.79 -12.40 19.30
N GLN A 26 4.55 -12.15 19.72
CA GLN A 26 3.49 -11.70 18.81
C GLN A 26 3.84 -10.35 18.16
N ILE A 27 4.27 -9.37 18.95
CA ILE A 27 4.71 -8.06 18.44
C ILE A 27 5.83 -8.23 17.41
N LEU A 28 6.86 -9.02 17.73
CA LEU A 28 7.96 -9.29 16.81
C LEU A 28 7.49 -10.01 15.54
N HIS A 29 6.56 -10.96 15.67
CA HIS A 29 5.97 -11.64 14.54
C HIS A 29 5.26 -10.65 13.60
N HIS A 30 4.44 -9.74 14.13
CA HIS A 30 3.78 -8.71 13.32
C HIS A 30 4.80 -7.77 12.65
N ILE A 31 5.80 -7.27 13.39
CA ILE A 31 6.88 -6.42 12.84
C ILE A 31 7.59 -7.09 11.67
N ASN A 32 7.84 -8.40 11.75
CA ASN A 32 8.52 -9.14 10.70
C ASN A 32 7.60 -9.51 9.52
N ASN A 33 6.30 -9.70 9.77
CA ASN A 33 5.34 -10.13 8.75
C ASN A 33 4.78 -8.95 7.92
N ILE A 34 4.57 -7.78 8.53
CA ILE A 34 3.98 -6.60 7.86
C ILE A 34 4.75 -6.17 6.60
N PRO A 35 6.10 -6.11 6.55
CA PRO A 35 6.83 -5.80 5.32
C PRO A 35 6.47 -6.71 4.15
N ARG A 36 6.25 -8.01 4.43
CA ARG A 36 5.86 -8.97 3.40
C ARG A 36 4.44 -8.72 2.90
N LEU A 37 3.51 -8.36 3.80
CA LEU A 37 2.15 -7.99 3.43
C LEU A 37 2.12 -6.71 2.59
N ILE A 38 2.90 -5.71 2.97
CA ILE A 38 3.07 -4.45 2.22
C ILE A 38 3.56 -4.73 0.80
N GLU A 39 4.59 -5.58 0.65
CA GLU A 39 5.13 -5.92 -0.67
C GLU A 39 4.12 -6.68 -1.54
N LYS A 40 3.38 -7.62 -0.93
CA LYS A 40 2.29 -8.36 -1.59
C LYS A 40 1.19 -7.41 -2.08
N ALA A 41 0.71 -6.51 -1.22
CA ALA A 41 -0.31 -5.52 -1.55
C ALA A 41 0.16 -4.57 -2.66
N LYS A 42 1.37 -4.02 -2.53
CA LYS A 42 1.99 -3.16 -3.54
C LYS A 42 2.06 -3.84 -4.90
N THR A 43 2.56 -5.08 -4.94
CA THR A 43 2.69 -5.84 -6.19
C THR A 43 1.33 -6.10 -6.82
N LYS A 44 0.32 -6.45 -6.02
CA LYS A 44 -1.05 -6.70 -6.50
C LYS A 44 -1.66 -5.44 -7.12
N ILE A 45 -1.59 -4.31 -6.42
CA ILE A 45 -2.14 -3.03 -6.88
C ILE A 45 -1.43 -2.58 -8.16
N LEU A 46 -0.10 -2.68 -8.20
CA LEU A 46 0.68 -2.31 -9.38
C LEU A 46 0.37 -3.16 -10.60
N ASN A 47 0.19 -4.47 -10.42
CA ASN A 47 -0.17 -5.37 -11.52
C ASN A 47 -1.56 -5.06 -12.07
N ASP A 48 -2.51 -4.74 -11.19
CA ASP A 48 -3.89 -4.45 -11.60
C ASP A 48 -3.99 -3.09 -12.31
N LYS A 49 -3.46 -2.03 -11.70
CA LYS A 49 -3.36 -0.69 -12.32
C LYS A 49 -2.51 -0.71 -13.59
N GLY A 50 -1.46 -1.53 -13.63
CA GLY A 50 -0.63 -1.73 -14.82
C GLY A 50 -1.40 -2.41 -15.96
N SER A 51 -2.24 -3.39 -15.63
CA SER A 51 -3.10 -4.08 -16.61
C SER A 51 -4.18 -3.14 -17.15
N GLU A 52 -4.81 -2.35 -16.27
CA GLU A 52 -5.78 -1.32 -16.65
C GLU A 52 -5.14 -0.27 -17.57
N LYS A 53 -3.99 0.29 -17.18
CA LYS A 53 -3.23 1.22 -18.01
C LYS A 53 -2.89 0.61 -19.37
N PHE A 54 -2.49 -0.65 -19.41
CA PHE A 54 -2.18 -1.33 -20.67
C PHE A 54 -3.41 -1.46 -21.57
N LEU A 55 -4.58 -1.80 -21.00
CA LEU A 55 -5.83 -1.86 -21.74
C LEU A 55 -6.24 -0.49 -22.28
N LEU A 56 -6.25 0.55 -21.43
CA LEU A 56 -6.58 1.92 -21.83
C LEU A 56 -5.61 2.42 -22.91
N ASN A 57 -4.31 2.18 -22.76
CA ASN A 57 -3.32 2.53 -23.77
C ASN A 57 -3.59 1.84 -25.11
N LYS A 58 -3.96 0.55 -25.10
CA LYS A 58 -4.31 -0.18 -26.31
C LYS A 58 -5.57 0.36 -26.97
N PHE A 59 -6.63 0.60 -26.19
CA PHE A 59 -7.87 1.15 -26.72
C PHE A 59 -7.66 2.56 -27.29
N GLY A 60 -7.07 3.47 -26.53
CA GLY A 60 -6.79 4.84 -26.97
C GLY A 60 -5.91 4.87 -28.23
N SER A 61 -4.84 4.07 -28.26
CA SER A 61 -3.96 3.97 -29.44
C SER A 61 -4.67 3.35 -30.64
N SER A 62 -5.54 2.34 -30.43
CA SER A 62 -6.27 1.70 -31.53
C SER A 62 -7.25 2.64 -32.22
N VAL A 63 -7.89 3.55 -31.47
CA VAL A 63 -8.79 4.56 -32.03
C VAL A 63 -8.01 5.53 -32.91
N ILE A 64 -6.87 6.02 -32.44
CA ILE A 64 -6.00 6.94 -33.21
C ILE A 64 -5.49 6.25 -34.47
N ILE A 65 -4.91 5.05 -34.33
CA ILE A 65 -4.35 4.29 -35.45
C ILE A 65 -5.44 3.90 -36.46
N GLY A 66 -6.63 3.52 -35.99
CA GLY A 66 -7.77 3.20 -36.84
C GLY A 66 -8.17 4.39 -37.72
N SER A 67 -8.35 5.56 -37.11
CA SER A 67 -8.66 6.80 -37.83
C SER A 67 -7.58 7.18 -38.84
N TRP A 68 -6.30 7.00 -38.50
CA TRP A 68 -5.21 7.29 -39.44
C TRP A 68 -5.14 6.28 -40.58
N ASN A 69 -5.37 5.00 -40.29
CA ASN A 69 -5.40 3.95 -41.30
C ASN A 69 -6.55 4.13 -42.29
N GLU A 70 -7.69 4.65 -41.85
CA GLU A 70 -8.81 4.96 -42.74
C GLU A 70 -8.44 6.05 -43.76
N ILE A 71 -7.76 7.11 -43.30
CA ILE A 71 -7.21 8.17 -44.17
C ILE A 71 -6.17 7.61 -45.14
N LEU A 72 -5.21 6.82 -44.64
CA LEU A 72 -4.15 6.23 -45.45
C LEU A 72 -4.67 5.21 -46.47
N ALA A 73 -5.67 4.40 -46.08
CA ALA A 73 -6.29 3.43 -46.97
C ALA A 73 -7.01 4.13 -48.12
N ASP A 74 -7.79 5.17 -47.84
CA ASP A 74 -8.46 5.95 -48.88
C ASP A 74 -7.44 6.64 -49.81
N TRP A 75 -6.35 7.17 -49.25
CA TRP A 75 -5.25 7.74 -50.03
C TRP A 75 -4.65 6.74 -51.03
N LEU A 76 -4.36 5.52 -50.57
CA LEU A 76 -3.73 4.47 -51.38
C LEU A 76 -4.69 3.87 -52.40
N ILE A 77 -5.95 3.61 -52.03
CA ILE A 77 -6.95 2.98 -52.90
C ILE A 77 -7.31 3.88 -54.08
N PHE A 78 -7.48 5.18 -53.84
CA PHE A 78 -7.82 6.14 -54.88
C PHE A 78 -6.60 6.77 -55.56
N ASN A 79 -5.40 6.29 -55.23
CA ASN A 79 -4.13 6.76 -55.78
C ASN A 79 -4.01 8.29 -55.73
N ARG A 80 -4.44 8.87 -54.60
CA ARG A 80 -4.51 10.32 -54.43
C ARG A 80 -3.09 10.90 -54.40
N THR A 81 -2.93 12.06 -55.00
CA THR A 81 -1.70 12.85 -54.93
C THR A 81 -2.02 14.23 -54.36
N LEU A 82 -1.00 14.98 -53.94
CA LEU A 82 -1.19 16.38 -53.52
C LEU A 82 -1.86 17.21 -54.65
N ASP A 83 -1.63 16.85 -55.91
CA ASP A 83 -2.21 17.49 -57.08
C ASP A 83 -3.64 17.01 -57.40
N ASN A 84 -4.04 15.83 -56.92
CA ASN A 84 -5.37 15.23 -57.12
C ASN A 84 -5.94 14.72 -55.79
N PHE A 85 -6.20 15.65 -54.87
CA PHE A 85 -6.65 15.35 -53.51
C PHE A 85 -8.14 14.95 -53.42
N GLY A 86 -8.92 15.09 -54.50
CA GLY A 86 -10.37 14.87 -54.50
C GLY A 86 -11.22 16.04 -53.99
N GLY A 87 -10.62 17.23 -53.88
CA GLY A 87 -11.32 18.48 -53.59
C GLY A 87 -11.51 18.77 -52.09
N GLN A 88 -12.24 19.85 -51.77
CA GLN A 88 -12.43 20.33 -50.40
C GLN A 88 -13.19 19.33 -49.51
N GLY A 89 -14.12 18.54 -50.05
CA GLY A 89 -14.88 17.55 -49.28
C GLY A 89 -14.00 16.52 -48.60
N THR A 90 -13.04 15.94 -49.34
CA THR A 90 -12.08 14.97 -48.77
C THR A 90 -11.20 15.61 -47.68
N LEU A 91 -10.81 16.87 -47.82
CA LEU A 91 -10.04 17.56 -46.78
C LEU A 91 -10.84 17.68 -45.48
N PHE A 92 -12.14 17.99 -45.57
CA PHE A 92 -13.04 18.01 -44.41
C PHE A 92 -13.21 16.61 -43.82
N ASP A 93 -13.41 15.59 -44.65
CA ASP A 93 -13.59 14.21 -44.20
C ASP A 93 -12.34 13.68 -43.47
N TYR A 94 -11.15 13.89 -44.04
CA TYR A 94 -9.88 13.50 -43.41
C TYR A 94 -9.63 14.28 -42.12
N GLY A 95 -9.89 15.58 -42.13
CA GLY A 95 -9.80 16.40 -40.93
C GLY A 95 -10.73 15.88 -39.83
N PHE A 96 -11.99 15.59 -40.18
CA PHE A 96 -12.97 15.04 -39.26
C PHE A 96 -12.51 13.70 -38.68
N ILE A 97 -12.10 12.74 -39.52
CA ILE A 97 -11.63 11.42 -39.07
C ILE A 97 -10.38 11.55 -38.20
N PHE A 98 -9.44 12.40 -38.58
CA PHE A 98 -8.22 12.65 -37.81
C PHE A 98 -8.53 13.22 -36.42
N PHE A 99 -9.34 14.28 -36.36
CA PHE A 99 -9.74 14.90 -35.09
C PHE A 99 -10.66 14.00 -34.27
N TYR A 100 -11.44 13.13 -34.90
CA TYR A 100 -12.21 12.09 -34.21
C TYR A 100 -11.26 11.12 -33.51
N GLY A 101 -10.27 10.58 -34.23
CA GLY A 101 -9.27 9.68 -33.65
C GLY A 101 -8.54 10.29 -32.46
N LEU A 102 -8.12 11.55 -32.57
CA LEU A 102 -7.49 12.28 -31.46
C LEU A 102 -8.47 12.61 -30.33
N GLY A 103 -9.66 13.11 -30.66
CA GLY A 103 -10.66 13.57 -29.71
C GLY A 103 -11.24 12.47 -28.84
N PHE A 104 -11.28 11.24 -29.34
CA PHE A 104 -11.69 10.07 -28.57
C PHE A 104 -10.51 9.23 -28.05
N GLY A 105 -9.39 9.19 -28.76
CA GLY A 105 -8.23 8.40 -28.36
C GLY A 105 -7.37 9.04 -27.28
N LEU A 106 -7.08 10.35 -27.38
CA LEU A 106 -6.20 11.04 -26.42
C LEU A 106 -6.76 11.08 -24.99
N PRO A 107 -8.06 11.38 -24.76
CA PRO A 107 -8.60 11.37 -23.40
C PRO A 107 -8.50 9.99 -22.73
N ILE A 108 -8.62 8.89 -23.50
CA ILE A 108 -8.47 7.53 -22.98
C ILE A 108 -7.02 7.25 -22.56
N LEU A 109 -6.04 7.79 -23.29
CA LEU A 109 -4.62 7.67 -22.93
C LEU A 109 -4.27 8.47 -21.67
N ASP A 110 -4.87 9.65 -21.51
CA ASP A 110 -4.64 10.53 -20.36
C ASP A 110 -5.33 10.01 -19.07
N ALA A 111 -6.46 9.32 -19.22
CA ALA A 111 -7.18 8.68 -18.10
C ALA A 111 -6.46 7.46 -17.50
N ALA A 112 -5.32 7.04 -18.07
CA ALA A 112 -4.62 5.85 -17.60
C ALA A 112 -3.98 6.08 -16.22
N PRO A 113 -4.15 5.15 -15.25
CA PRO A 113 -3.67 5.33 -13.90
C PRO A 113 -2.13 5.47 -13.83
N SER A 114 -1.64 6.24 -12.86
CA SER A 114 -0.21 6.33 -12.57
C SER A 114 0.30 5.01 -11.99
N VAL A 115 1.43 4.52 -12.50
CA VAL A 115 2.05 3.25 -12.04
C VAL A 115 3.11 3.50 -10.95
N ASP A 116 3.30 4.74 -10.53
CA ASP A 116 4.27 5.08 -9.49
C ASP A 116 3.64 4.92 -8.11
N TYR A 117 4.06 3.87 -7.38
CA TYR A 117 3.69 3.65 -5.97
C TYR A 117 4.80 4.14 -5.04
N PRO A 118 4.62 5.28 -4.33
CA PRO A 118 5.71 5.96 -3.63
C PRO A 118 6.11 5.32 -2.30
N CYS A 119 5.37 4.32 -1.82
CA CYS A 119 5.59 3.68 -0.54
C CYS A 119 5.97 2.20 -0.69
N GLY A 120 6.54 1.62 0.37
CA GLY A 120 6.83 0.20 0.41
C GLY A 120 7.33 -0.31 1.76
N PRO A 121 7.82 -1.56 1.81
CA PRO A 121 8.28 -2.18 3.06
C PRO A 121 9.45 -1.44 3.70
N GLY A 122 10.24 -0.72 2.90
CA GLY A 122 11.31 0.14 3.38
C GLY A 122 10.82 1.27 4.29
N ASP A 123 9.64 1.86 4.00
CA ASP A 123 9.10 2.98 4.77
C ASP A 123 8.59 2.52 6.14
N PHE A 124 7.90 1.38 6.19
CA PHE A 124 7.54 0.72 7.44
C PHE A 124 8.77 0.46 8.32
N ASN A 125 9.80 -0.19 7.76
CA ASN A 125 11.01 -0.51 8.50
C ASN A 125 11.75 0.73 9.01
N LYS A 126 11.78 1.81 8.22
CA LYS A 126 12.35 3.10 8.64
C LYS A 126 11.59 3.67 9.84
N VAL A 127 10.26 3.69 9.79
CA VAL A 127 9.42 4.21 10.88
C VAL A 127 9.57 3.36 12.15
N ILE A 128 9.49 2.04 12.05
CA ILE A 128 9.68 1.12 13.19
C ILE A 128 11.07 1.30 13.84
N ARG A 129 12.14 1.45 13.03
CA ARG A 129 13.48 1.72 13.56
C ARG A 129 13.61 3.11 14.16
N HIS A 130 13.00 4.13 13.55
CA HIS A 130 13.04 5.51 14.03
C HIS A 130 12.45 5.65 15.43
N TYR A 131 11.33 4.98 15.70
CA TYR A 131 10.72 4.93 17.02
C TYR A 131 11.35 3.89 17.97
N GLY A 132 12.35 3.15 17.51
CA GLY A 132 13.09 2.16 18.31
C GLY A 132 12.42 0.79 18.46
N PHE A 133 11.24 0.58 17.88
CA PHE A 133 10.43 -0.64 18.06
C PHE A 133 10.91 -1.86 17.27
N HIS A 134 11.99 -1.76 16.49
CA HIS A 134 12.55 -2.87 15.70
C HIS A 134 12.89 -4.15 16.48
N LYS A 135 12.99 -4.08 17.81
CA LYS A 135 13.23 -5.23 18.71
C LYS A 135 12.05 -5.48 19.65
N GLY A 136 10.86 -4.97 19.31
CA GLY A 136 9.68 -4.98 20.20
C GLY A 136 9.72 -3.84 21.22
N ILE A 137 8.91 -3.99 22.28
CA ILE A 137 8.71 -2.94 23.29
C ILE A 137 9.29 -3.29 24.67
N SER A 138 9.76 -4.52 24.88
CA SER A 138 10.14 -5.06 26.20
C SER A 138 11.19 -4.20 26.90
N SER A 139 12.26 -3.82 26.18
CA SER A 139 13.35 -3.01 26.73
C SER A 139 12.90 -1.61 27.17
N MET A 140 11.84 -1.08 26.55
CA MET A 140 11.29 0.23 26.89
C MET A 140 10.35 0.17 28.09
N ILE A 141 9.70 -0.97 28.31
CA ILE A 141 8.86 -1.19 29.48
C ILE A 141 9.72 -1.34 30.74
N GLU A 142 10.86 -2.00 30.67
CA GLU A 142 11.75 -2.21 31.82
C GLU A 142 12.37 -0.90 32.35
N SER A 143 12.51 0.12 31.50
CA SER A 143 13.02 1.44 31.88
C SER A 143 11.89 2.35 32.41
N PRO A 144 11.94 2.79 33.68
CA PRO A 144 10.89 3.64 34.27
C PRO A 144 10.69 4.97 33.53
N GLU A 145 11.78 5.58 33.06
CA GLU A 145 11.75 6.86 32.34
C GLU A 145 11.09 6.73 30.96
N GLN A 146 11.37 5.64 30.24
CA GLN A 146 10.82 5.42 28.91
C GLN A 146 9.35 5.05 28.95
N ARG A 147 8.95 4.29 29.96
CA ARG A 147 7.58 3.78 30.16
C ARG A 147 6.52 4.89 30.21
N ILE A 148 6.79 6.00 30.88
CA ILE A 148 5.84 7.13 31.01
C ILE A 148 5.52 7.73 29.63
N THR A 149 6.50 7.72 28.72
CA THR A 149 6.35 8.26 27.36
C THR A 149 5.93 7.21 26.32
N LEU A 150 5.89 5.93 26.69
CA LEU A 150 5.77 4.84 25.74
C LEU A 150 4.41 4.81 25.04
N SER A 151 3.32 5.07 25.77
CA SER A 151 1.97 5.17 25.20
C SER A 151 1.89 6.27 24.13
N GLY A 152 2.45 7.46 24.41
CA GLY A 152 2.52 8.55 23.43
C GLY A 152 3.30 8.16 22.18
N ARG A 153 4.43 7.47 22.34
CA ARG A 153 5.23 6.96 21.21
C ARG A 153 4.49 5.93 20.36
N ILE A 154 3.71 5.03 20.98
CA ILE A 154 2.89 4.04 20.24
C ILE A 154 1.78 4.75 19.46
N CYS A 155 1.13 5.75 20.05
CA CYS A 155 0.12 6.55 19.37
C CYS A 155 0.70 7.33 18.17
N GLU A 156 1.83 8.01 18.35
CA GLU A 156 2.54 8.69 17.27
C GLU A 156 2.99 7.73 16.16
N LEU A 157 3.51 6.56 16.54
CA LEU A 157 3.88 5.51 15.60
C LEU A 157 2.71 5.14 14.71
N ASN A 158 1.52 4.92 15.28
CA ASN A 158 0.32 4.56 14.52
C ASN A 158 -0.01 5.62 13.46
N ILE A 159 -0.05 6.89 13.86
CA ILE A 159 -0.33 8.02 12.96
C ILE A 159 0.70 8.08 11.82
N VAL A 160 1.99 7.98 12.15
CA VAL A 160 3.07 8.06 11.15
C VAL A 160 3.06 6.86 10.21
N LEU A 161 2.81 5.65 10.71
CA LEU A 161 2.68 4.45 9.88
C LEU A 161 1.52 4.57 8.90
N LYS A 162 0.32 4.94 9.38
CA LYS A 162 -0.86 5.12 8.52
C LYS A 162 -0.62 6.21 7.47
N THR A 163 0.02 7.31 7.84
CA THR A 163 0.37 8.38 6.90
C THR A 163 1.37 7.92 5.84
N ARG A 164 2.44 7.22 6.24
CA ARG A 164 3.50 6.76 5.32
C ARG A 164 3.04 5.65 4.39
N LEU A 165 2.07 4.85 4.82
CA LEU A 165 1.51 3.74 4.06
C LEU A 165 0.15 4.10 3.43
N ASN A 166 -0.27 5.37 3.46
CA ASN A 166 -1.57 5.81 2.98
C ASN A 166 -1.83 5.45 1.51
N CYS A 167 -0.81 5.50 0.67
CA CYS A 167 -0.81 4.96 -0.69
C CYS A 167 -1.43 3.54 -0.82
N ILE A 168 -1.18 2.62 0.13
CA ILE A 168 -1.72 1.26 0.11
C ILE A 168 -3.04 1.26 0.88
N LEU A 169 -3.08 1.92 2.03
CA LEU A 169 -4.27 1.93 2.90
C LEU A 169 -5.48 2.62 2.27
N SER A 170 -5.28 3.56 1.34
CA SER A 170 -6.37 4.21 0.59
C SER A 170 -7.05 3.28 -0.42
N GLU A 171 -6.56 2.06 -0.58
CA GLU A 171 -7.04 1.07 -1.54
C GLU A 171 -7.67 -0.15 -0.83
N ASP A 172 -7.92 -0.07 0.47
CA ASP A 172 -8.44 -1.17 1.30
C ASP A 172 -9.83 -1.67 0.86
N GLU A 173 -10.68 -0.79 0.35
CA GLU A 173 -11.98 -1.16 -0.23
C GLU A 173 -11.86 -1.88 -1.59
N SER A 174 -10.78 -1.62 -2.33
CA SER A 174 -10.57 -2.14 -3.70
C SER A 174 -9.69 -3.40 -3.72
N PHE A 175 -8.80 -3.57 -2.74
CA PHE A 175 -7.85 -4.67 -2.69
C PHE A 175 -7.82 -5.32 -1.31
N LEU A 176 -8.14 -6.63 -1.27
CA LEU A 176 -8.06 -7.42 -0.03
C LEU A 176 -6.66 -7.35 0.60
N GLU A 177 -5.60 -7.38 -0.22
CA GLU A 177 -4.23 -7.30 0.27
C GLU A 177 -3.92 -5.95 0.94
N ALA A 178 -4.57 -4.86 0.53
CA ALA A 178 -4.44 -3.57 1.20
C ALA A 178 -5.15 -3.57 2.56
N ALA A 179 -6.36 -4.14 2.62
CA ALA A 179 -7.07 -4.34 3.89
C ALA A 179 -6.29 -5.23 4.86
N GLU A 180 -5.66 -6.31 4.38
CA GLU A 180 -4.77 -7.17 5.17
C GLU A 180 -3.62 -6.38 5.83
N VAL A 181 -3.04 -5.39 5.12
CA VAL A 181 -2.02 -4.51 5.69
C VAL A 181 -2.60 -3.62 6.78
N GLY A 182 -3.78 -3.03 6.56
CA GLY A 182 -4.48 -2.22 7.54
C GLY A 182 -4.74 -3.00 8.84
N PHE A 183 -5.32 -4.19 8.74
CA PHE A 183 -5.57 -5.05 9.89
C PHE A 183 -4.28 -5.45 10.61
N ALA A 184 -3.22 -5.82 9.88
CA ALA A 184 -1.96 -6.20 10.51
C ALA A 184 -1.28 -5.04 11.26
N LEU A 185 -1.46 -3.80 10.79
CA LEU A 185 -0.99 -2.60 11.50
C LEU A 185 -1.80 -2.37 12.78
N ASP A 186 -3.12 -2.46 12.72
CA ASP A 186 -3.97 -2.27 13.89
C ASP A 186 -3.69 -3.36 14.95
N GLU A 187 -3.55 -4.63 14.54
CA GLU A 187 -3.15 -5.74 15.43
C GLU A 187 -1.78 -5.51 16.08
N LEU A 188 -0.82 -4.93 15.34
CA LEU A 188 0.49 -4.60 15.89
C LEU A 188 0.37 -3.54 16.99
N ILE A 189 -0.38 -2.48 16.73
CA ILE A 189 -0.56 -1.38 17.69
C ILE A 189 -1.29 -1.88 18.93
N GLU A 190 -2.37 -2.64 18.76
CA GLU A 190 -3.12 -3.24 19.86
C GLU A 190 -2.25 -4.19 20.69
N ALA A 191 -1.45 -5.05 20.05
CA ALA A 191 -0.52 -5.93 20.75
C ALA A 191 0.51 -5.15 21.58
N MET A 192 1.01 -4.02 21.06
CA MET A 192 1.91 -3.14 21.81
C MET A 192 1.23 -2.49 23.02
N GLU A 193 0.00 -2.01 22.86
CA GLU A 193 -0.79 -1.38 23.93
C GLU A 193 -1.13 -2.38 25.04
N ILE A 194 -1.59 -3.59 24.69
CA ILE A 194 -1.87 -4.68 25.64
C ILE A 194 -0.60 -5.02 26.43
N ARG A 195 0.54 -5.13 25.74
CA ARG A 195 1.81 -5.47 26.39
C ARG A 195 2.32 -4.36 27.32
N LEU A 196 2.07 -3.10 26.98
CA LEU A 196 2.32 -1.97 27.87
C LEU A 196 1.40 -2.02 29.10
N GLU A 197 0.09 -2.17 28.93
CA GLU A 197 -0.88 -2.23 30.02
C GLU A 197 -0.55 -3.37 31.00
N TYR A 198 -0.24 -4.55 30.47
CA TYR A 198 0.21 -5.70 31.26
C TYR A 198 1.50 -5.39 32.04
N GLY A 199 2.45 -4.71 31.39
CA GLY A 199 3.68 -4.25 32.04
C GLY A 199 3.45 -3.23 33.16
N LEU A 200 2.42 -2.39 33.06
CA LEU A 200 2.05 -1.43 34.12
C LEU A 200 1.39 -2.12 35.31
N LYS A 201 0.49 -3.09 35.06
CA LYS A 201 -0.23 -3.82 36.11
C LYS A 201 0.66 -4.67 36.99
N ASN A 202 1.74 -5.26 36.46
CA ASN A 202 2.63 -6.13 37.24
C ASN A 202 3.62 -5.36 38.15
N ILE A 203 3.48 -4.04 38.25
CA ILE A 203 4.41 -3.17 38.97
C ILE A 203 3.74 -2.44 40.14
N TYR A 204 2.42 -2.28 40.07
CA TYR A 204 1.58 -1.73 41.14
C TYR A 204 0.77 -2.85 41.78
#